data_AF-A0AAE4C3U3-F1
#
_entry.id   AF-A0AAE4C3U3-F1
#
_cell.length_a   1.000
_cell.length_b   1.000
_cell.length_c   1.000
_cell.angle_alpha   90.00
_cell.angle_beta   90.00
_cell.angle_gamma   90.00
#
_symmetry.space_group_name_H-M   'P 1'
#
loop_
_entity.id
_entity.type
_entity.pdbx_description
1 polymer ?
#
loop_
_entity_poly.entity_id
_entity_poly.type
_entity_poly.pdbx_seq_one_letter_code
_entity_poly.pdbx_strand_id
1 'polypeptide(L)'
;MTKKLLIIAFTGLSCTMAFAADLYVRNGGAGGAYPTVSTAITAASDGDRIIIQPKANGEAYVENLIINKSLTLVSETNYAKYIIQGNVSINPATGRTVTISNLSSGYYGIYNVEATFPIGTGRTFINIVNCDLHNVLTDKVNFTTNISGCTISGNLKFSHGRCTANKAQSIAVVATQDNSPIGSDIEVYGNVSKSFISNSQANYNFKFSNNFCAGIYIYNIKPGSSNEITNNTIYNPSPADMGPLYVNLGNNINLGNILMMNNAASFVVGGTNACIQNKSTSVSITASYNVFTNTFVTEGNMTQSDNSGSMNLNFDNVAYTLTGMNVNAGNPGIKYTDLDLTRNDAGHYGGSNSWANYWPANNDNKPQVNYLSTPRSITSGTFNMSGSGFSK
;
A
#
# COMPACT_ATOMS: atom_id res chain seq x y z
N MET A 1 15.44 -3.45 66.49
CA MET A 1 14.83 -3.63 65.15
C MET A 1 15.69 -2.88 64.15
N THR A 2 16.44 -3.54 63.24
CA THR A 2 17.10 -2.89 62.06
C THR A 2 18.02 -3.87 61.30
N LYS A 3 17.53 -5.02 60.82
CA LYS A 3 18.30 -5.88 59.88
C LYS A 3 17.46 -6.59 58.82
N LYS A 4 16.29 -6.05 58.45
CA LYS A 4 15.43 -6.65 57.40
C LYS A 4 15.05 -5.68 56.26
N LEU A 5 15.65 -4.49 56.20
CA LEU A 5 15.27 -3.48 55.20
C LEU A 5 16.22 -3.33 54.00
N LEU A 6 17.28 -4.13 53.90
CA LEU A 6 18.31 -3.93 52.86
C LEU A 6 18.30 -4.95 51.69
N ILE A 7 17.41 -5.95 51.69
CA ILE A 7 17.37 -6.97 50.62
C ILE A 7 16.25 -6.72 49.59
N ILE A 8 15.26 -5.87 49.90
CA ILE A 8 14.15 -5.56 48.98
C ILE A 8 14.51 -4.44 47.97
N ALA A 9 15.56 -3.65 48.23
CA ALA A 9 15.94 -2.53 47.36
C ALA A 9 16.77 -2.95 46.12
N PHE A 10 17.38 -4.15 46.09
CA PHE A 10 18.20 -4.60 44.96
C PHE A 10 17.45 -5.47 43.93
N THR A 11 16.24 -5.95 44.25
CA THR A 11 15.36 -6.65 43.29
C THR A 11 14.50 -5.70 42.46
N GLY A 12 14.41 -4.41 42.85
CA GLY A 12 13.71 -3.37 42.10
C GLY A 12 14.57 -2.60 41.09
N LEU A 13 15.89 -2.84 41.06
CA LEU A 13 16.84 -2.13 40.19
C LEU A 13 17.41 -2.96 39.05
N SER A 14 16.92 -4.18 38.85
CA SER A 14 17.07 -4.91 37.59
C SER A 14 15.84 -4.65 36.75
N CYS A 15 15.68 -3.42 36.25
CA CYS A 15 14.95 -3.20 35.01
C CYS A 15 15.73 -3.96 33.94
N THR A 16 15.42 -5.24 33.77
CA THR A 16 15.88 -5.99 32.61
C THR A 16 15.39 -5.19 31.42
N MET A 17 16.32 -4.58 30.69
CA MET A 17 16.04 -4.17 29.33
C MET A 17 15.62 -5.48 28.65
N ALA A 18 14.32 -5.68 28.47
CA ALA A 18 13.81 -6.86 27.78
C ALA A 18 14.39 -6.78 26.37
N PHE A 19 15.41 -7.58 26.13
CA PHE A 19 15.94 -7.74 24.78
C PHE A 19 14.85 -8.43 23.98
N ALA A 20 14.59 -7.93 22.77
CA ALA A 20 13.75 -8.62 21.81
C ALA A 20 14.25 -10.07 21.66
N ALA A 21 13.40 -11.02 22.01
CA ALA A 21 13.70 -12.44 21.95
C ALA A 21 13.20 -13.04 20.63
N ASP A 22 13.84 -14.15 20.24
CA ASP A 22 13.41 -14.96 19.12
C ASP A 22 12.65 -16.19 19.63
N LEU A 23 11.37 -16.27 19.29
CA LEU A 23 10.50 -17.40 19.62
C LEU A 23 10.29 -18.25 18.37
N TYR A 24 10.79 -19.49 18.39
CA TYR A 24 10.63 -20.41 17.27
C TYR A 24 9.30 -21.16 17.35
N VAL A 25 8.61 -21.27 16.23
CA VAL A 25 7.41 -22.09 16.06
C VAL A 25 7.70 -23.21 15.09
N ARG A 26 7.54 -24.46 15.53
CA ARG A 26 7.76 -25.66 14.72
C ARG A 26 6.69 -26.69 14.97
N ASN A 27 6.40 -27.52 13.97
CA ASN A 27 5.35 -28.53 14.07
C ASN A 27 5.59 -29.46 15.28
N GLY A 28 4.57 -29.60 16.14
CA GLY A 28 4.65 -30.41 17.36
C GLY A 28 5.62 -29.92 18.43
N GLY A 29 6.18 -28.71 18.31
CA GLY A 29 7.14 -28.15 19.27
C GLY A 29 8.56 -28.75 19.17
N ALA A 30 8.93 -29.22 17.98
CA ALA A 30 10.22 -29.86 17.74
C ALA A 30 11.41 -29.01 18.24
N GLY A 31 12.33 -29.64 18.99
CA GLY A 31 13.51 -28.98 19.54
C GLY A 31 13.23 -27.96 20.65
N GLY A 32 12.09 -28.08 21.35
CA GLY A 32 11.70 -27.15 22.42
C GLY A 32 11.04 -25.86 21.92
N ALA A 33 10.69 -25.81 20.63
CA ALA A 33 9.95 -24.71 20.02
C ALA A 33 8.47 -24.69 20.46
N TYR A 34 7.79 -23.58 20.19
CA TYR A 34 6.35 -23.50 20.39
C TYR A 34 5.61 -24.34 19.33
N PRO A 35 4.58 -25.10 19.70
CA PRO A 35 3.85 -25.95 18.76
C PRO A 35 2.88 -25.17 17.86
N THR A 36 2.48 -23.96 18.27
CA THR A 36 1.56 -23.07 17.52
C THR A 36 2.04 -21.62 17.59
N VAL A 37 1.62 -20.81 16.63
CA VAL A 37 1.93 -19.37 16.62
C VAL A 37 1.23 -18.66 17.77
N SER A 38 0.00 -19.05 18.12
CA SER A 38 -0.75 -18.49 19.26
C SER A 38 -0.04 -18.71 20.60
N THR A 39 0.55 -19.88 20.81
CA THR A 39 1.34 -20.14 22.03
C THR A 39 2.60 -19.27 22.10
N ALA A 40 3.26 -19.02 20.96
CA ALA A 40 4.39 -18.11 20.90
C ALA A 40 3.97 -16.65 21.15
N ILE A 41 2.85 -16.20 20.55
CA ILE A 41 2.31 -14.85 20.79
C ILE A 41 1.99 -14.64 22.27
N THR A 42 1.45 -15.66 22.94
CA THR A 42 1.12 -15.58 24.37
C THR A 42 2.39 -15.42 25.22
N ALA A 43 3.45 -16.15 24.91
CA ALA A 43 4.73 -16.09 25.61
C ALA A 43 5.58 -14.85 25.28
N ALA A 44 5.36 -14.24 24.12
CA ALA A 44 6.14 -13.09 23.64
C ALA A 44 5.95 -11.82 24.51
N SER A 45 6.90 -10.90 24.42
CA SER A 45 6.85 -9.52 24.90
C SER A 45 6.86 -8.54 23.73
N ASP A 46 6.59 -7.25 24.00
CA ASP A 46 6.73 -6.21 22.97
C ASP A 46 8.19 -6.14 22.46
N GLY A 47 8.35 -6.15 21.14
CA GLY A 47 9.64 -6.14 20.45
C GLY A 47 10.10 -7.51 19.95
N ASP A 48 9.50 -8.61 20.42
CA ASP A 48 9.93 -9.96 20.06
C ASP A 48 9.69 -10.33 18.60
N ARG A 49 10.48 -11.30 18.12
CA ARG A 49 10.32 -11.93 16.82
C ARG A 49 9.79 -13.35 16.99
N ILE A 50 8.77 -13.70 16.21
CA ILE A 50 8.26 -15.06 16.11
C ILE A 50 8.72 -15.63 14.76
N ILE A 51 9.60 -16.63 14.82
CA ILE A 51 10.22 -17.27 13.67
C ILE A 51 9.47 -18.58 13.41
N ILE A 52 8.74 -18.65 12.31
CA ILE A 52 7.75 -19.69 12.04
C ILE A 52 8.25 -20.62 10.95
N GLN A 53 8.41 -21.90 11.26
CA GLN A 53 8.74 -22.91 10.26
C GLN A 53 7.54 -23.18 9.35
N PRO A 54 7.66 -23.01 8.02
CA PRO A 54 6.67 -23.57 7.11
C PRO A 54 6.54 -25.07 7.33
N LYS A 55 5.32 -25.58 7.51
CA LYS A 55 5.14 -27.02 7.68
C LYS A 55 5.49 -27.76 6.38
N ALA A 56 5.98 -28.98 6.54
CA ALA A 56 6.24 -29.87 5.41
C ALA A 56 4.97 -30.04 4.54
N ASN A 57 5.16 -30.31 3.25
CA ASN A 57 4.10 -30.56 2.27
C ASN A 57 3.09 -29.41 2.08
N GLY A 58 3.40 -28.19 2.55
CA GLY A 58 2.49 -27.05 2.41
C GLY A 58 1.31 -27.08 3.38
N GLU A 59 1.43 -27.82 4.49
CA GLU A 59 0.41 -27.87 5.53
C GLU A 59 0.29 -26.52 6.29
N ALA A 60 -0.90 -26.25 6.82
CA ALA A 60 -1.18 -25.02 7.54
C ALA A 60 -1.05 -25.18 9.07
N TYR A 61 -0.72 -24.09 9.76
CA TYR A 61 -1.14 -23.91 11.14
C TYR A 61 -2.61 -23.50 11.13
N VAL A 62 -3.48 -24.38 11.62
CA VAL A 62 -4.93 -24.15 11.65
C VAL A 62 -5.28 -23.48 12.98
N GLU A 63 -5.24 -22.15 12.98
CA GLU A 63 -5.47 -21.33 14.17
C GLU A 63 -5.84 -19.89 13.77
N ASN A 64 -6.63 -19.21 14.61
CA ASN A 64 -6.79 -17.77 14.53
C ASN A 64 -5.72 -17.09 15.39
N LEU A 65 -5.13 -16.01 14.90
CA LEU A 65 -4.11 -15.26 15.62
C LEU A 65 -4.69 -13.96 16.16
N ILE A 66 -4.37 -13.65 17.42
CA ILE A 66 -4.69 -12.38 18.06
C ILE A 66 -3.36 -11.70 18.40
N ILE A 67 -2.97 -10.71 17.61
CA ILE A 67 -1.73 -9.95 17.80
C ILE A 67 -2.04 -8.74 18.68
N ASN A 68 -1.66 -8.83 19.95
CA ASN A 68 -1.89 -7.81 20.97
C ASN A 68 -0.59 -7.22 21.55
N LYS A 69 0.52 -7.39 20.84
CA LYS A 69 1.88 -6.91 21.19
C LYS A 69 2.56 -6.36 19.94
N SER A 70 3.61 -5.59 20.11
CA SER A 70 4.50 -5.19 19.02
C SER A 70 5.38 -6.37 18.66
N LEU A 71 5.11 -7.03 17.54
CA LEU A 71 5.75 -8.30 17.18
C LEU A 71 6.20 -8.30 15.72
N THR A 72 7.24 -9.06 15.44
CA THR A 72 7.67 -9.37 14.08
C THR A 72 7.47 -10.86 13.80
N LEU A 73 6.58 -11.21 12.88
CA LEU A 73 6.31 -12.59 12.46
C LEU A 73 6.98 -12.84 11.11
N VAL A 74 7.90 -13.80 11.07
CA VAL A 74 8.74 -14.10 9.90
C VAL A 74 8.84 -15.61 9.67
N SER A 75 9.11 -16.00 8.43
CA SER A 75 9.42 -17.40 8.11
C SER A 75 10.80 -17.79 8.60
N GLU A 76 10.93 -19.01 9.13
CA GLU A 76 12.24 -19.61 9.46
C GLU A 76 13.04 -19.95 8.21
N THR A 77 12.36 -20.29 7.12
CA THR A 77 13.00 -20.67 5.86
C THR A 77 12.96 -19.50 4.90
N ASN A 78 14.14 -19.06 4.47
CA ASN A 78 14.28 -17.96 3.51
C ASN A 78 13.37 -18.18 2.30
N TYR A 79 12.59 -17.14 1.96
CA TYR A 79 11.72 -17.09 0.78
C TYR A 79 10.54 -18.06 0.77
N ALA A 80 10.45 -18.96 1.75
CA ALA A 80 9.30 -19.84 1.92
C ALA A 80 8.23 -19.16 2.77
N LYS A 81 6.96 -19.33 2.40
CA LYS A 81 5.84 -18.81 3.18
C LYS A 81 5.39 -19.80 4.24
N TYR A 82 5.11 -19.34 5.45
CA TYR A 82 4.36 -20.12 6.42
C TYR A 82 2.86 -19.90 6.19
N ILE A 83 2.06 -20.95 6.38
CA ILE A 83 0.63 -20.92 6.07
C ILE A 83 -0.16 -20.88 7.38
N ILE A 84 -1.01 -19.86 7.53
CA ILE A 84 -2.01 -19.78 8.61
C ILE A 84 -3.40 -19.94 8.01
N GLN A 85 -4.14 -20.92 8.49
CA GLN A 85 -5.53 -21.17 8.11
C GLN A 85 -6.46 -20.67 9.22
N GLY A 86 -6.58 -19.35 9.32
CA GLY A 86 -7.40 -18.64 10.30
C GLY A 86 -7.17 -17.14 10.19
N ASN A 87 -8.06 -16.34 10.77
CA ASN A 87 -7.95 -14.89 10.74
C ASN A 87 -6.73 -14.45 11.55
N VAL A 88 -6.05 -13.40 11.07
CA VAL A 88 -4.99 -12.70 11.78
C VAL A 88 -5.54 -11.34 12.22
N SER A 89 -5.98 -11.27 13.47
CA SER A 89 -6.58 -10.09 14.04
C SER A 89 -5.55 -9.28 14.82
N ILE A 90 -5.39 -8.01 14.47
CA ILE A 90 -4.46 -7.08 15.10
C ILE A 90 -5.25 -6.18 16.06
N ASN A 91 -4.98 -6.32 17.35
CA ASN A 91 -5.49 -5.41 18.36
C ASN A 91 -4.72 -4.09 18.26
N PRO A 92 -5.39 -2.94 18.28
CA PRO A 92 -4.67 -1.68 18.24
C PRO A 92 -4.19 -1.25 19.63
N ALA A 93 -3.07 -0.53 19.67
CA ALA A 93 -2.57 0.19 20.83
C ALA A 93 -1.63 1.33 20.39
N THR A 94 -1.44 2.32 21.26
CA THR A 94 -0.56 3.47 21.01
C THR A 94 0.87 2.99 20.81
N GLY A 95 1.47 3.33 19.67
CA GLY A 95 2.87 2.99 19.37
C GLY A 95 3.09 1.53 19.00
N ARG A 96 2.05 0.69 18.98
CA ARG A 96 2.20 -0.72 18.60
C ARG A 96 2.69 -0.83 17.16
N THR A 97 3.72 -1.65 16.96
CA THR A 97 4.26 -1.96 15.63
C THR A 97 4.21 -3.45 15.39
N VAL A 98 3.47 -3.88 14.37
CA VAL A 98 3.37 -5.27 13.95
C VAL A 98 3.97 -5.41 12.56
N THR A 99 4.92 -6.34 12.41
CA THR A 99 5.51 -6.68 11.11
C THR A 99 5.17 -8.14 10.79
N ILE A 100 4.61 -8.38 9.61
CA ILE A 100 4.28 -9.71 9.10
C ILE A 100 4.95 -9.86 7.75
N SER A 101 5.85 -10.83 7.62
CA SER A 101 6.43 -11.19 6.32
C SER A 101 6.21 -12.65 5.97
N ASN A 102 6.16 -12.96 4.67
CA ASN A 102 6.10 -14.33 4.15
C ASN A 102 4.90 -15.14 4.71
N LEU A 103 3.80 -14.49 5.07
CA LEU A 103 2.56 -15.16 5.45
C LEU A 103 1.79 -15.58 4.21
N SER A 104 1.22 -16.79 4.23
CA SER A 104 0.15 -17.19 3.32
C SER A 104 -1.13 -17.50 4.09
N SER A 105 -2.28 -17.01 3.61
CA SER A 105 -3.61 -17.42 4.11
C SER A 105 -4.13 -18.70 3.45
N GLY A 106 -3.30 -19.40 2.66
CA GLY A 106 -3.65 -20.59 1.88
C GLY A 106 -4.32 -20.27 0.54
N TYR A 107 -4.29 -21.24 -0.39
CA TYR A 107 -4.68 -21.09 -1.80
C TYR A 107 -6.19 -20.85 -2.02
N TYR A 108 -7.02 -21.04 -0.99
CA TYR A 108 -8.49 -20.89 -1.03
C TYR A 108 -9.06 -20.27 0.25
N GLY A 109 -8.24 -19.58 1.05
CA GLY A 109 -8.67 -19.05 2.33
C GLY A 109 -9.67 -17.89 2.20
N ILE A 110 -10.66 -17.85 3.10
CA ILE A 110 -11.50 -16.66 3.37
C ILE A 110 -10.91 -15.81 4.52
N TYR A 111 -9.69 -16.14 4.94
CA TYR A 111 -9.09 -15.64 6.17
C TYR A 111 -8.39 -14.30 5.95
N ASN A 112 -8.70 -13.35 6.81
CA ASN A 112 -8.27 -11.97 6.64
C ASN A 112 -7.09 -11.65 7.55
N VAL A 113 -6.23 -10.72 7.11
CA VAL A 113 -5.43 -9.90 8.02
C VAL A 113 -6.24 -8.66 8.31
N GLU A 114 -6.65 -8.47 9.55
CA GLU A 114 -7.63 -7.45 9.90
C GLU A 114 -7.24 -6.65 11.15
N ALA A 115 -7.51 -5.35 11.10
CA ALA A 115 -7.52 -4.51 12.28
C ALA A 115 -8.83 -4.68 13.03
N THR A 116 -8.75 -4.91 14.33
CA THR A 116 -9.93 -4.95 15.22
C THR A 116 -10.36 -3.53 15.62
N PHE A 117 -11.38 -3.41 16.48
CA PHE A 117 -11.96 -2.13 16.92
C PHE A 117 -10.90 -1.15 17.46
N PRO A 118 -11.07 0.16 17.21
CA PRO A 118 -10.04 1.17 17.46
C PRO A 118 -9.70 1.37 18.94
N ILE A 119 -8.47 1.81 19.21
CA ILE A 119 -8.05 2.48 20.46
C ILE A 119 -8.30 3.98 20.32
N GLY A 120 -8.59 4.66 21.44
CA GLY A 120 -8.68 6.11 21.64
C GLY A 120 -7.80 6.99 20.73
N THR A 121 -6.77 7.66 21.27
CA THR A 121 -6.00 8.70 20.55
C THR A 121 -4.64 8.24 20.02
N GLY A 122 -4.31 6.96 20.19
CA GLY A 122 -3.02 6.39 19.79
C GLY A 122 -3.04 5.70 18.44
N ARG A 123 -1.87 5.58 17.80
CA ARG A 123 -1.68 4.96 16.49
C ARG A 123 -0.99 3.61 16.53
N THR A 124 -1.46 2.67 15.71
CA THR A 124 -0.81 1.38 15.43
C THR A 124 -0.20 1.36 14.03
N PHE A 125 1.01 0.82 13.92
CA PHE A 125 1.74 0.65 12.68
C PHE A 125 1.74 -0.82 12.28
N ILE A 126 1.38 -1.12 11.04
CA ILE A 126 1.38 -2.46 10.47
C ILE A 126 2.28 -2.46 9.24
N ASN A 127 3.24 -3.37 9.21
CA ASN A 127 4.09 -3.62 8.05
C ASN A 127 3.77 -5.02 7.52
N ILE A 128 3.33 -5.13 6.27
CA ILE A 128 2.96 -6.39 5.63
C ILE A 128 3.80 -6.56 4.37
N VAL A 129 4.58 -7.63 4.28
CA VAL A 129 5.61 -7.74 3.25
C VAL A 129 5.68 -9.14 2.66
N ASN A 130 5.65 -9.25 1.33
CA ASN A 130 5.82 -10.52 0.63
C ASN A 130 4.82 -11.62 1.10
N CYS A 131 3.57 -11.24 1.30
CA CYS A 131 2.52 -12.15 1.77
C CYS A 131 1.56 -12.53 0.65
N ASP A 132 0.97 -13.73 0.75
CA ASP A 132 -0.14 -14.18 -0.11
C ASP A 132 -1.42 -14.24 0.74
N LEU A 133 -2.29 -13.26 0.59
CA LEU A 133 -3.40 -13.01 1.52
C LEU A 133 -4.76 -13.06 0.81
N HIS A 134 -5.84 -13.27 1.57
CA HIS A 134 -7.19 -13.10 1.06
C HIS A 134 -7.62 -11.64 1.04
N ASN A 135 -7.96 -11.06 2.19
CA ASN A 135 -8.15 -9.62 2.34
C ASN A 135 -7.15 -9.05 3.36
N VAL A 136 -6.84 -7.76 3.19
CA VAL A 136 -6.18 -6.93 4.19
C VAL A 136 -7.15 -5.81 4.55
N LEU A 137 -7.63 -5.80 5.79
CA LEU A 137 -8.69 -4.92 6.28
C LEU A 137 -8.18 -4.09 7.46
N THR A 138 -7.29 -3.14 7.18
CA THR A 138 -6.65 -2.25 8.16
C THR A 138 -7.19 -0.82 8.05
N ASP A 139 -8.45 -0.71 7.66
CA ASP A 139 -9.21 0.52 7.40
C ASP A 139 -9.76 1.19 8.66
N LYS A 140 -9.20 0.89 9.84
CA LYS A 140 -9.67 1.40 11.13
C LYS A 140 -8.97 2.71 11.52
N VAL A 141 -9.54 3.40 12.50
CA VAL A 141 -9.05 4.71 13.01
C VAL A 141 -7.63 4.55 13.56
N ASN A 142 -6.75 5.51 13.27
CA ASN A 142 -5.37 5.56 13.75
C ASN A 142 -4.51 4.34 13.38
N PHE A 143 -4.70 3.79 12.18
CA PHE A 143 -3.78 2.79 11.63
C PHE A 143 -2.89 3.39 10.55
N THR A 144 -1.63 2.99 10.54
CA THR A 144 -0.73 3.19 9.40
C THR A 144 -0.33 1.83 8.88
N THR A 145 -0.70 1.55 7.63
CA THR A 145 -0.37 0.29 6.96
C THR A 145 0.68 0.54 5.89
N ASN A 146 1.85 -0.06 6.05
CA ASN A 146 2.88 -0.13 5.02
C ASN A 146 2.85 -1.55 4.44
N ILE A 147 2.38 -1.69 3.22
CA ILE A 147 2.23 -2.99 2.56
C ILE A 147 3.01 -3.04 1.25
N SER A 148 3.82 -4.09 1.08
CA SER A 148 4.63 -4.23 -0.12
C SER A 148 4.82 -5.65 -0.62
N GLY A 149 4.83 -5.81 -1.95
CA GLY A 149 5.16 -7.08 -2.59
C GLY A 149 4.15 -8.20 -2.34
N CYS A 150 2.94 -7.88 -1.91
CA CYS A 150 1.94 -8.87 -1.52
C CYS A 150 1.03 -9.23 -2.71
N THR A 151 0.55 -10.47 -2.72
CA THR A 151 -0.56 -10.91 -3.58
C THR A 151 -1.81 -11.05 -2.72
N ILE A 152 -2.82 -10.22 -2.98
CA ILE A 152 -4.09 -10.19 -2.29
C ILE A 152 -5.17 -10.67 -3.26
N SER A 153 -5.83 -11.78 -2.97
CA SER A 153 -6.89 -12.31 -3.85
C SER A 153 -8.18 -11.48 -3.80
N GLY A 154 -8.43 -10.80 -2.69
CA GLY A 154 -9.55 -9.92 -2.46
C GLY A 154 -9.13 -8.45 -2.30
N ASN A 155 -9.72 -7.79 -1.31
CA ASN A 155 -9.59 -6.35 -1.10
C ASN A 155 -8.40 -6.00 -0.22
N LEU A 156 -7.67 -4.96 -0.62
CA LEU A 156 -6.72 -4.25 0.21
C LEU A 156 -7.34 -2.92 0.66
N LYS A 157 -7.75 -2.84 1.92
CA LYS A 157 -8.37 -1.64 2.51
C LYS A 157 -7.52 -1.13 3.67
N PHE A 158 -7.16 0.15 3.64
CA PHE A 158 -6.38 0.79 4.69
C PHE A 158 -6.78 2.26 4.85
N SER A 159 -6.52 2.85 6.02
CA SER A 159 -6.91 4.24 6.32
C SER A 159 -5.80 5.26 6.08
N HIS A 160 -4.54 4.87 6.28
CA HIS A 160 -3.33 5.66 6.03
C HIS A 160 -2.11 4.76 5.80
N GLY A 161 -1.11 5.22 5.05
CA GLY A 161 0.20 4.57 4.91
C GLY A 161 0.67 4.43 3.47
N ARG A 162 1.58 3.46 3.24
CA ARG A 162 2.20 3.20 1.95
C ARG A 162 1.78 1.85 1.39
N CYS A 163 1.43 1.81 0.10
CA CYS A 163 1.05 0.62 -0.62
C CYS A 163 1.91 0.53 -1.88
N THR A 164 2.86 -0.40 -1.93
CA THR A 164 3.79 -0.53 -3.08
C THR A 164 3.91 -1.95 -3.64
N ALA A 165 4.06 -2.11 -4.95
CA ALA A 165 4.36 -3.41 -5.55
C ALA A 165 3.38 -4.55 -5.20
N ASN A 166 2.10 -4.24 -4.93
CA ASN A 166 1.09 -5.24 -4.59
C ASN A 166 0.25 -5.64 -5.80
N LYS A 167 -0.30 -6.86 -5.79
CA LYS A 167 -1.40 -7.28 -6.66
C LYS A 167 -2.65 -7.44 -5.79
N ALA A 168 -3.76 -6.79 -6.15
CA ALA A 168 -5.02 -6.91 -5.42
C ALA A 168 -6.24 -6.94 -6.36
N GLN A 169 -7.38 -7.45 -5.88
CA GLN A 169 -8.65 -7.28 -6.61
C GLN A 169 -9.07 -5.81 -6.62
N SER A 170 -8.96 -5.13 -5.48
CA SER A 170 -9.18 -3.70 -5.33
C SER A 170 -8.24 -3.12 -4.26
N ILE A 171 -7.88 -1.84 -4.41
CA ILE A 171 -7.09 -1.10 -3.42
C ILE A 171 -7.91 0.13 -3.01
N ALA A 172 -8.31 0.21 -1.75
CA ALA A 172 -9.15 1.30 -1.27
C ALA A 172 -8.54 1.96 -0.03
N VAL A 173 -8.34 3.27 -0.13
CA VAL A 173 -8.09 4.13 1.01
C VAL A 173 -9.43 4.59 1.58
N VAL A 174 -9.73 4.16 2.81
CA VAL A 174 -11.07 4.26 3.39
C VAL A 174 -11.20 5.47 4.31
N ALA A 175 -12.37 6.13 4.21
CA ALA A 175 -12.82 7.23 5.04
C ALA A 175 -12.99 6.81 6.50
N THR A 176 -11.92 6.90 7.27
CA THR A 176 -11.98 6.64 8.69
C THR A 176 -11.39 7.85 9.40
N GLN A 177 -12.24 8.55 10.18
CA GLN A 177 -11.87 9.81 10.83
C GLN A 177 -10.72 9.55 11.80
N ASP A 178 -9.54 9.99 11.37
CA ASP A 178 -8.31 9.86 12.13
C ASP A 178 -8.29 10.96 13.20
N ASN A 179 -8.21 10.55 14.46
CA ASN A 179 -8.16 11.49 15.59
C ASN A 179 -6.71 11.73 16.07
N SER A 180 -5.74 11.04 15.47
CA SER A 180 -4.31 11.17 15.74
C SER A 180 -3.52 11.29 14.42
N PRO A 181 -3.87 12.25 13.54
CA PRO A 181 -3.30 12.33 12.21
C PRO A 181 -1.80 12.57 12.25
N ILE A 182 -1.07 11.92 11.35
CA ILE A 182 0.38 12.12 11.17
C ILE A 182 0.69 12.94 9.92
N GLY A 183 1.88 13.51 9.85
CA GLY A 183 2.25 14.47 8.79
C GLY A 183 2.55 13.87 7.42
N SER A 184 2.57 12.53 7.29
CA SER A 184 2.83 11.86 6.02
C SER A 184 1.58 11.81 5.13
N ASP A 185 1.81 11.79 3.83
CA ASP A 185 0.77 11.54 2.83
C ASP A 185 0.46 10.03 2.73
N ILE A 186 -0.66 9.71 2.07
CA ILE A 186 -0.94 8.36 1.59
C ILE A 186 -0.26 8.16 0.24
N GLU A 187 0.44 7.04 0.09
CA GLU A 187 1.21 6.74 -1.12
C GLU A 187 0.83 5.36 -1.67
N VAL A 188 0.30 5.33 -2.90
CA VAL A 188 -0.07 4.09 -3.60
C VAL A 188 0.73 4.05 -4.89
N TYR A 189 1.85 3.32 -4.88
CA TYR A 189 2.82 3.31 -5.99
C TYR A 189 3.07 1.94 -6.59
N GLY A 190 3.09 1.81 -7.91
CA GLY A 190 3.58 0.57 -8.53
C GLY A 190 2.67 -0.64 -8.27
N ASN A 191 1.37 -0.46 -8.01
CA ASN A 191 0.48 -1.58 -7.71
C ASN A 191 -0.33 -2.02 -8.92
N VAL A 192 -0.69 -3.30 -8.95
CA VAL A 192 -1.74 -3.85 -9.82
C VAL A 192 -3.04 -3.90 -9.03
N SER A 193 -4.10 -3.29 -9.56
CA SER A 193 -5.47 -3.50 -9.12
C SER A 193 -6.30 -4.05 -10.27
N LYS A 194 -6.95 -5.21 -10.10
CA LYS A 194 -7.81 -5.78 -11.16
C LYS A 194 -9.10 -4.97 -11.37
N SER A 195 -9.52 -4.23 -10.35
CA SER A 195 -10.63 -3.30 -10.39
C SER A 195 -10.09 -1.90 -10.21
N PHE A 196 -10.53 -1.17 -9.19
CA PHE A 196 -10.15 0.23 -8.99
C PHE A 196 -9.10 0.43 -7.91
N ILE A 197 -8.47 1.61 -7.96
CA ILE A 197 -7.82 2.24 -6.82
C ILE A 197 -8.71 3.40 -6.38
N SER A 198 -9.00 3.54 -5.09
CA SER A 198 -9.89 4.60 -4.63
C SER A 198 -9.42 5.34 -3.39
N ASN A 199 -9.76 6.62 -3.28
CA ASN A 199 -9.62 7.41 -2.07
C ASN A 199 -10.97 7.89 -1.54
N SER A 200 -11.21 7.69 -0.26
CA SER A 200 -12.28 8.33 0.50
C SER A 200 -11.79 8.97 1.80
N GLN A 201 -10.47 8.97 2.03
CA GLN A 201 -9.88 9.54 3.24
C GLN A 201 -9.80 11.08 3.16
N ALA A 202 -10.15 11.73 4.27
CA ALA A 202 -10.28 13.19 4.40
C ALA A 202 -9.30 13.82 5.41
N ASN A 203 -8.40 13.04 6.01
CA ASN A 203 -7.37 13.58 6.94
C ASN A 203 -6.00 13.83 6.28
N TYR A 204 -5.73 13.23 5.11
CA TYR A 204 -4.41 13.20 4.48
C TYR A 204 -4.48 13.63 3.02
N ASN A 205 -3.36 14.14 2.48
CA ASN A 205 -3.20 14.16 1.03
C ASN A 205 -2.94 12.73 0.54
N PHE A 206 -3.19 12.49 -0.75
CA PHE A 206 -2.83 11.23 -1.39
C PHE A 206 -2.02 11.43 -2.66
N LYS A 207 -1.19 10.42 -2.96
CA LYS A 207 -0.41 10.30 -4.19
C LYS A 207 -0.61 8.89 -4.75
N PHE A 208 -1.28 8.80 -5.89
CA PHE A 208 -1.47 7.55 -6.63
C PHE A 208 -0.62 7.62 -7.88
N SER A 209 0.51 6.90 -7.88
CA SER A 209 1.47 6.98 -8.97
C SER A 209 1.86 5.63 -9.52
N ASN A 210 2.11 5.55 -10.83
CA ASN A 210 2.67 4.37 -11.43
C ASN A 210 1.86 3.10 -11.15
N ASN A 211 0.54 3.16 -11.07
CA ASN A 211 -0.29 1.96 -10.87
C ASN A 211 -0.81 1.41 -12.20
N PHE A 212 -1.06 0.10 -12.27
CA PHE A 212 -1.83 -0.54 -13.34
C PHE A 212 -3.20 -0.93 -12.78
N CYS A 213 -4.28 -0.31 -13.24
CA CYS A 213 -5.62 -0.55 -12.71
C CYS A 213 -6.73 -0.43 -13.75
N ALA A 214 -7.98 -0.76 -13.40
CA ALA A 214 -9.13 -0.53 -14.27
C ALA A 214 -9.80 0.84 -14.06
N GLY A 215 -9.49 1.53 -12.95
CA GLY A 215 -10.02 2.87 -12.67
C GLY A 215 -9.42 3.49 -11.42
N ILE A 216 -9.46 4.82 -11.34
CA ILE A 216 -9.07 5.58 -10.15
C ILE A 216 -10.21 6.49 -9.71
N TYR A 217 -10.75 6.23 -8.51
CA TYR A 217 -11.99 6.82 -8.04
C TYR A 217 -11.82 7.60 -6.72
N ILE A 218 -12.23 8.85 -6.71
CA ILE A 218 -12.09 9.74 -5.55
C ILE A 218 -13.47 10.12 -5.01
N TYR A 219 -13.74 9.72 -3.78
CA TYR A 219 -15.00 9.93 -3.08
C TYR A 219 -14.90 10.90 -1.91
N ASN A 220 -13.68 11.26 -1.49
CA ASN A 220 -13.43 12.32 -0.52
C ASN A 220 -11.99 12.81 -0.64
N ILE A 221 -11.71 13.99 -0.09
CA ILE A 221 -10.37 14.57 0.04
C ILE A 221 -10.25 15.34 1.35
N LYS A 222 -9.02 15.59 1.79
CA LYS A 222 -8.74 16.50 2.90
C LYS A 222 -9.01 17.96 2.50
N PRO A 223 -9.70 18.78 3.30
CA PRO A 223 -9.83 20.21 3.05
C PRO A 223 -8.46 20.91 2.90
N GLY A 224 -8.31 21.72 1.86
CA GLY A 224 -7.06 22.41 1.52
C GLY A 224 -5.95 21.51 0.97
N SER A 225 -6.27 20.26 0.60
CA SER A 225 -5.26 19.30 0.11
C SER A 225 -4.74 19.61 -1.28
N SER A 226 -3.53 19.10 -1.53
CA SER A 226 -2.92 19.00 -2.86
C SER A 226 -2.61 17.53 -3.12
N ASN A 227 -3.41 16.89 -3.97
CA ASN A 227 -3.31 15.45 -4.24
C ASN A 227 -2.77 15.20 -5.66
N GLU A 228 -2.22 14.01 -5.88
CA GLU A 228 -1.60 13.64 -7.15
C GLU A 228 -2.10 12.28 -7.65
N ILE A 229 -2.43 12.22 -8.95
CA ILE A 229 -2.70 10.99 -9.70
C ILE A 229 -1.82 11.05 -10.95
N THR A 230 -0.66 10.40 -10.89
CA THR A 230 0.40 10.60 -11.88
C THR A 230 0.93 9.30 -12.47
N ASN A 231 1.23 9.29 -13.77
CA ASN A 231 1.88 8.15 -14.42
C ASN A 231 1.12 6.82 -14.21
N ASN A 232 -0.21 6.81 -14.07
CA ASN A 232 -0.96 5.55 -13.94
C ASN A 232 -1.34 5.01 -15.32
N THR A 233 -1.37 3.69 -15.44
CA THR A 233 -1.95 2.98 -16.58
C THR A 233 -3.31 2.45 -16.19
N ILE A 234 -4.34 2.90 -16.92
CA ILE A 234 -5.74 2.60 -16.59
C ILE A 234 -6.36 1.88 -17.77
N TYR A 235 -6.65 0.59 -17.63
CA TYR A 235 -7.21 -0.22 -18.70
C TYR A 235 -8.48 -0.93 -18.24
N ASN A 236 -9.61 -0.54 -18.82
CA ASN A 236 -10.89 -1.19 -18.58
C ASN A 236 -11.49 -1.72 -19.90
N PRO A 237 -11.31 -3.01 -20.22
CA PRO A 237 -11.87 -3.61 -21.43
C PRO A 237 -13.39 -3.87 -21.33
N SER A 238 -14.03 -3.50 -20.22
CA SER A 238 -15.46 -3.65 -20.01
C SER A 238 -16.16 -2.29 -19.98
N PRO A 239 -17.37 -2.15 -20.54
CA PRO A 239 -18.15 -0.92 -20.42
C PRO A 239 -18.39 -0.55 -18.95
N ALA A 240 -18.27 0.74 -18.63
CA ALA A 240 -18.56 1.27 -17.29
C ALA A 240 -19.33 2.60 -17.40
N ASP A 241 -20.08 2.92 -16.35
CA ASP A 241 -20.85 4.18 -16.27
C ASP A 241 -20.01 5.36 -15.76
N MET A 242 -18.77 5.10 -15.38
CA MET A 242 -17.84 6.06 -14.79
C MET A 242 -16.59 6.15 -15.67
N GLY A 243 -16.06 7.36 -15.82
CA GLY A 243 -14.78 7.59 -16.48
C GLY A 243 -13.64 6.87 -15.76
N PRO A 244 -12.53 6.53 -16.46
CA PRO A 244 -11.39 5.85 -15.87
C PRO A 244 -10.74 6.67 -14.73
N LEU A 245 -10.85 8.00 -14.79
CA LEU A 245 -10.53 8.93 -13.71
C LEU A 245 -11.82 9.61 -13.27
N TYR A 246 -12.26 9.35 -12.05
CA TYR A 246 -13.56 9.80 -11.55
C TYR A 246 -13.48 10.43 -10.17
N VAL A 247 -14.09 11.59 -10.00
CA VAL A 247 -14.17 12.34 -8.75
C VAL A 247 -15.63 12.66 -8.44
N ASN A 248 -16.15 12.11 -7.34
CA ASN A 248 -17.49 12.40 -6.84
C ASN A 248 -17.52 12.37 -5.32
N LEU A 249 -17.46 13.55 -4.72
CA LEU A 249 -17.58 13.76 -3.29
C LEU A 249 -19.03 13.67 -2.78
N GLY A 250 -20.02 13.48 -3.67
CA GLY A 250 -21.44 13.56 -3.34
C GLY A 250 -21.78 14.94 -2.80
N ASN A 251 -22.33 14.98 -1.58
CA ASN A 251 -22.69 16.24 -0.91
C ASN A 251 -21.54 16.86 -0.10
N ASN A 252 -20.36 16.25 -0.07
CA ASN A 252 -19.22 16.80 0.67
C ASN A 252 -18.66 18.04 -0.04
N ILE A 253 -18.41 19.10 0.71
CA ILE A 253 -17.91 20.39 0.20
C ILE A 253 -16.41 20.60 0.48
N ASN A 254 -15.67 19.51 0.75
CA ASN A 254 -14.25 19.57 1.02
C ASN A 254 -13.53 20.19 -0.19
N LEU A 255 -12.89 21.34 0.05
CA LEU A 255 -12.12 22.05 -0.96
C LEU A 255 -10.74 21.41 -1.10
N GLY A 256 -10.24 21.28 -2.31
CA GLY A 256 -8.89 20.81 -2.55
C GLY A 256 -8.60 20.60 -4.02
N ASN A 257 -7.35 20.27 -4.30
CA ASN A 257 -6.83 20.17 -5.65
C ASN A 257 -6.38 18.74 -5.96
N ILE A 258 -6.54 18.33 -7.22
CA ILE A 258 -5.98 17.07 -7.73
C ILE A 258 -5.22 17.37 -9.02
N LEU A 259 -3.93 17.07 -9.04
CA LEU A 259 -3.14 17.00 -10.26
C LEU A 259 -3.31 15.62 -10.90
N MET A 260 -3.87 15.57 -12.10
CA MET A 260 -3.97 14.35 -12.92
C MET A 260 -3.03 14.48 -14.11
N MET A 261 -1.89 13.80 -14.10
CA MET A 261 -0.85 14.04 -15.10
C MET A 261 -0.12 12.79 -15.57
N ASN A 262 0.27 12.74 -16.84
CA ASN A 262 1.02 11.63 -17.43
C ASN A 262 0.29 10.27 -17.34
N ASN A 263 -1.02 10.23 -17.12
CA ASN A 263 -1.75 8.97 -17.08
C ASN A 263 -1.99 8.47 -18.52
N ALA A 264 -1.93 7.15 -18.70
CA ALA A 264 -2.24 6.50 -19.97
C ALA A 264 -3.44 5.59 -19.80
N ALA A 265 -4.50 5.78 -20.58
CA ALA A 265 -5.75 5.09 -20.33
C ALA A 265 -6.48 4.62 -21.58
N SER A 266 -7.19 3.51 -21.44
CA SER A 266 -8.10 2.96 -22.44
C SER A 266 -9.30 2.35 -21.75
N PHE A 267 -10.49 2.66 -22.24
CA PHE A 267 -11.72 2.15 -21.68
C PHE A 267 -12.78 1.95 -22.75
N VAL A 268 -13.65 0.96 -22.54
CA VAL A 268 -14.84 0.79 -23.37
C VAL A 268 -15.92 1.76 -22.91
N VAL A 269 -16.47 2.53 -23.86
CA VAL A 269 -17.55 3.49 -23.58
C VAL A 269 -18.79 2.72 -23.12
N GLY A 270 -19.24 3.02 -21.90
CA GLY A 270 -20.53 2.58 -21.35
C GLY A 270 -21.48 3.76 -21.23
N GLY A 271 -21.91 4.09 -20.00
CA GLY A 271 -22.75 5.25 -19.72
C GLY A 271 -22.07 6.61 -19.93
N THR A 272 -20.75 6.65 -20.18
CA THR A 272 -19.99 7.87 -20.42
C THR A 272 -18.82 7.64 -21.38
N ASN A 273 -18.47 8.69 -22.13
CA ASN A 273 -17.26 8.77 -22.95
C ASN A 273 -16.19 9.71 -22.36
N ALA A 274 -16.42 10.27 -21.18
CA ALA A 274 -15.49 11.18 -20.54
C ALA A 274 -14.27 10.44 -19.99
N CYS A 275 -13.08 10.88 -20.40
CA CYS A 275 -11.77 10.42 -19.93
C CYS A 275 -11.54 10.80 -18.46
N ILE A 276 -11.97 11.99 -18.07
CA ILE A 276 -11.90 12.49 -16.70
C ILE A 276 -13.26 13.08 -16.35
N GLN A 277 -13.83 12.60 -15.25
CA GLN A 277 -15.12 13.04 -14.74
C GLN A 277 -14.98 13.67 -13.35
N ASN A 278 -15.33 14.94 -13.24
CA ASN A 278 -15.46 15.64 -11.99
C ASN A 278 -16.93 15.99 -11.71
N LYS A 279 -17.60 15.16 -10.91
CA LYS A 279 -18.96 15.42 -10.44
C LYS A 279 -19.00 16.33 -9.20
N SER A 280 -17.83 16.76 -8.70
CA SER A 280 -17.72 17.56 -7.49
C SER A 280 -17.51 19.04 -7.84
N THR A 281 -18.22 19.94 -7.16
CA THR A 281 -18.08 21.39 -7.37
C THR A 281 -16.95 22.01 -6.54
N SER A 282 -16.53 21.35 -5.45
CA SER A 282 -15.50 21.84 -4.51
C SER A 282 -14.07 21.37 -4.85
N VAL A 283 -13.92 20.46 -5.80
CA VAL A 283 -12.61 19.91 -6.18
C VAL A 283 -12.16 20.54 -7.49
N SER A 284 -10.99 21.17 -7.47
CA SER A 284 -10.34 21.66 -8.68
C SER A 284 -9.38 20.60 -9.22
N ILE A 285 -9.52 20.25 -10.50
CA ILE A 285 -8.62 19.31 -11.17
C ILE A 285 -7.75 20.07 -12.16
N THR A 286 -6.44 19.83 -12.11
CA THR A 286 -5.50 20.20 -13.16
C THR A 286 -5.11 18.94 -13.90
N ALA A 287 -5.53 18.81 -15.16
CA ALA A 287 -5.26 17.65 -16.00
C ALA A 287 -4.30 17.98 -17.14
N SER A 288 -3.12 17.37 -17.18
CA SER A 288 -2.18 17.61 -18.28
C SER A 288 -1.36 16.39 -18.70
N TYR A 289 -0.92 16.36 -19.96
CA TYR A 289 -0.08 15.29 -20.49
C TYR A 289 -0.68 13.87 -20.32
N ASN A 290 -1.99 13.75 -20.20
CA ASN A 290 -2.65 12.44 -20.18
C ASN A 290 -2.88 11.95 -21.61
N VAL A 291 -2.72 10.65 -21.83
CA VAL A 291 -2.90 10.01 -23.15
C VAL A 291 -4.01 8.98 -23.09
N PHE A 292 -4.93 9.04 -24.05
CA PHE A 292 -6.08 8.14 -24.13
C PHE A 292 -6.20 7.49 -25.51
N THR A 293 -6.62 6.22 -25.55
CA THR A 293 -7.04 5.58 -26.82
C THR A 293 -8.34 6.17 -27.34
N ASN A 294 -9.20 6.65 -26.43
CA ASN A 294 -10.47 7.29 -26.75
C ASN A 294 -10.20 8.76 -27.12
N THR A 295 -11.12 9.39 -27.87
CA THR A 295 -11.13 10.85 -28.02
C THR A 295 -11.12 11.50 -26.64
N PHE A 296 -10.24 12.48 -26.44
CA PHE A 296 -10.08 13.08 -25.13
C PHE A 296 -11.28 14.00 -24.81
N VAL A 297 -12.07 13.60 -23.82
CA VAL A 297 -13.28 14.31 -23.37
C VAL A 297 -13.23 14.46 -21.86
N THR A 298 -13.61 15.62 -21.36
CA THR A 298 -13.69 15.90 -19.93
C THR A 298 -15.09 16.31 -19.52
N GLU A 299 -15.43 16.08 -18.27
CA GLU A 299 -16.70 16.48 -17.68
C GLU A 299 -16.49 17.14 -16.32
N GLY A 300 -17.10 18.30 -16.09
CA GLY A 300 -17.04 19.01 -14.81
C GLY A 300 -15.95 20.07 -14.69
N ASN A 301 -15.74 20.58 -13.48
CA ASN A 301 -14.82 21.68 -13.22
C ASN A 301 -13.34 21.23 -13.29
N MET A 302 -12.60 21.67 -14.31
CA MET A 302 -11.17 21.39 -14.42
C MET A 302 -10.43 22.33 -15.36
N THR A 303 -9.12 22.48 -15.13
CA THR A 303 -8.16 23.10 -16.06
C THR A 303 -7.41 22.00 -16.80
N GLN A 304 -7.30 22.11 -18.12
CA GLN A 304 -6.61 21.11 -18.94
C GLN A 304 -5.60 21.71 -19.91
N SER A 305 -4.49 21.00 -20.15
CA SER A 305 -3.51 21.33 -21.20
C SER A 305 -2.81 20.06 -21.70
N ASP A 306 -2.35 20.05 -22.96
CA ASP A 306 -1.43 19.01 -23.47
C ASP A 306 -1.92 17.55 -23.32
N ASN A 307 -3.24 17.32 -23.24
CA ASN A 307 -3.80 15.98 -23.21
C ASN A 307 -4.06 15.48 -24.63
N SER A 308 -3.82 14.19 -24.86
CA SER A 308 -3.97 13.55 -26.17
C SER A 308 -5.03 12.45 -26.13
N GLY A 309 -5.87 12.40 -27.16
CA GLY A 309 -6.86 11.34 -27.37
C GLY A 309 -6.66 10.65 -28.72
N SER A 310 -7.38 9.55 -28.94
CA SER A 310 -7.28 8.74 -30.16
C SER A 310 -5.86 8.18 -30.40
N MET A 311 -5.14 7.91 -29.31
CA MET A 311 -3.76 7.43 -29.35
C MET A 311 -3.72 5.91 -29.56
N ASN A 312 -2.75 5.43 -30.33
CA ASN A 312 -2.49 4.00 -30.52
C ASN A 312 -1.64 3.49 -29.35
N LEU A 313 -2.29 2.77 -28.43
CA LEU A 313 -1.71 2.21 -27.23
C LEU A 313 -2.08 0.72 -27.14
N ASN A 314 -1.13 -0.12 -26.73
CA ASN A 314 -1.33 -1.55 -26.54
C ASN A 314 -1.18 -1.89 -25.06
N PHE A 315 -2.25 -2.43 -24.46
CA PHE A 315 -2.31 -2.82 -23.06
C PHE A 315 -2.33 -4.35 -22.94
N ASP A 316 -1.56 -4.89 -22.01
CA ASP A 316 -1.61 -6.30 -21.62
C ASP A 316 -1.98 -6.38 -20.14
N ASN A 317 -3.14 -6.94 -19.82
CA ASN A 317 -3.63 -7.08 -18.44
C ASN A 317 -3.19 -8.39 -17.74
N VAL A 318 -2.41 -9.23 -18.43
CA VAL A 318 -1.79 -10.44 -17.89
C VAL A 318 -0.34 -10.14 -17.52
N ALA A 319 0.41 -9.56 -18.45
CA ALA A 319 1.79 -9.12 -18.23
C ALA A 319 1.88 -7.75 -17.53
N TYR A 320 0.77 -7.00 -17.47
CA TYR A 320 0.69 -5.64 -16.93
C TYR A 320 1.64 -4.68 -17.66
N THR A 321 1.58 -4.67 -18.99
CA THR A 321 2.45 -3.83 -19.83
C THR A 321 1.64 -2.80 -20.63
N LEU A 322 2.32 -1.72 -21.03
CA LEU A 322 1.80 -0.66 -21.89
C LEU A 322 2.89 -0.29 -22.90
N THR A 323 2.53 -0.27 -24.19
CA THR A 323 3.40 0.16 -25.29
C THR A 323 2.65 1.01 -26.30
N GLY A 324 3.38 1.71 -27.19
CA GLY A 324 2.80 2.52 -28.27
C GLY A 324 3.13 4.00 -28.10
N MET A 325 2.17 4.86 -28.40
CA MET A 325 2.36 6.32 -28.36
C MET A 325 2.36 6.93 -26.95
N ASN A 326 2.49 6.12 -25.91
CA ASN A 326 2.73 6.60 -24.55
C ASN A 326 4.21 6.97 -24.32
N VAL A 327 5.11 6.48 -25.16
CA VAL A 327 6.55 6.68 -25.05
C VAL A 327 6.92 8.14 -25.28
N ASN A 328 7.69 8.75 -24.36
CA ASN A 328 8.07 10.17 -24.33
C ASN A 328 6.88 11.16 -24.43
N ALA A 329 5.67 10.73 -24.08
CA ALA A 329 4.44 11.51 -24.23
C ALA A 329 4.01 12.29 -22.98
N GLY A 330 4.73 12.12 -21.86
CA GLY A 330 4.46 12.86 -20.64
C GLY A 330 5.16 14.22 -20.55
N ASN A 331 5.02 14.86 -19.39
CA ASN A 331 5.54 16.19 -19.14
C ASN A 331 7.07 16.25 -19.32
N PRO A 332 7.60 17.18 -20.15
CA PRO A 332 9.03 17.27 -20.45
C PRO A 332 9.88 17.90 -19.34
N GLY A 333 9.26 18.38 -18.25
CA GLY A 333 9.97 19.00 -17.14
C GLY A 333 10.92 18.01 -16.43
N ILE A 334 12.10 18.50 -16.03
CA ILE A 334 13.17 17.69 -15.38
C ILE A 334 12.66 16.90 -14.17
N LYS A 335 11.73 17.46 -13.36
CA LYS A 335 11.17 16.77 -12.19
C LYS A 335 10.30 15.54 -12.54
N TYR A 336 10.00 15.33 -13.82
CA TYR A 336 9.18 14.24 -14.31
C TYR A 336 9.97 13.26 -15.17
N THR A 337 11.21 13.54 -15.55
CA THR A 337 12.00 12.62 -16.38
C THR A 337 12.10 11.24 -15.75
N ASP A 338 12.29 10.25 -16.62
CA ASP A 338 12.56 8.88 -16.18
C ASP A 338 13.89 8.82 -15.41
N LEU A 339 14.14 7.68 -14.75
CA LEU A 339 15.37 7.52 -13.96
C LEU A 339 16.65 7.57 -14.80
N ASP A 340 16.56 7.26 -16.09
CA ASP A 340 17.65 7.40 -17.05
C ASP A 340 17.74 8.80 -17.67
N LEU A 341 16.97 9.75 -17.14
CA LEU A 341 16.90 11.16 -17.55
C LEU A 341 16.41 11.38 -18.99
N THR A 342 15.73 10.38 -19.59
CA THR A 342 15.00 10.55 -20.85
C THR A 342 13.62 11.23 -20.61
N ARG A 343 12.89 11.56 -21.68
CA ARG A 343 11.59 12.26 -21.51
C ARG A 343 10.59 11.27 -20.92
N ASN A 344 9.84 11.75 -19.93
CA ASN A 344 8.87 10.96 -19.21
C ASN A 344 7.85 10.24 -20.12
N ASP A 345 7.74 8.93 -19.96
CA ASP A 345 6.64 8.14 -20.53
C ASP A 345 5.30 8.40 -19.83
N ALA A 346 4.20 8.41 -20.59
CA ALA A 346 2.87 8.34 -19.99
C ALA A 346 2.57 6.90 -19.53
N GLY A 347 1.88 6.77 -18.40
CA GLY A 347 1.59 5.48 -17.77
C GLY A 347 2.69 4.98 -16.82
N HIS A 348 2.50 3.75 -16.35
CA HIS A 348 3.18 3.21 -15.17
C HIS A 348 4.70 3.05 -15.29
N TYR A 349 5.26 3.03 -16.50
CA TYR A 349 6.71 3.00 -16.71
C TYR A 349 7.39 4.37 -16.61
N GLY A 350 6.64 5.48 -16.61
CA GLY A 350 7.25 6.81 -16.61
C GLY A 350 7.59 7.37 -15.24
N GLY A 351 8.53 8.30 -15.21
CA GLY A 351 8.91 9.13 -14.07
C GLY A 351 9.79 8.42 -13.06
N SER A 352 10.21 9.16 -12.03
CA SER A 352 11.16 8.66 -11.02
C SER A 352 10.64 7.46 -10.20
N ASN A 353 9.32 7.29 -10.13
CA ASN A 353 8.65 6.18 -9.46
C ASN A 353 8.30 5.06 -10.46
N SER A 354 9.01 4.95 -11.58
CA SER A 354 8.78 3.95 -12.61
C SER A 354 8.51 2.56 -12.04
N TRP A 355 7.55 1.84 -12.62
CA TRP A 355 7.17 0.48 -12.26
C TRP A 355 8.36 -0.47 -12.11
N ALA A 356 9.41 -0.28 -12.93
CA ALA A 356 10.62 -1.09 -12.90
C ALA A 356 11.32 -1.09 -11.53
N ASN A 357 11.15 -0.02 -10.72
CA ASN A 357 11.68 0.05 -9.35
C ASN A 357 11.00 -0.93 -8.40
N TYR A 358 9.72 -1.23 -8.65
CA TYR A 358 8.88 -2.05 -7.78
C TYR A 358 8.78 -3.50 -8.27
N TRP A 359 8.99 -3.71 -9.57
CA TRP A 359 8.88 -5.00 -10.25
C TRP A 359 10.12 -5.28 -11.11
N PRO A 360 11.28 -5.56 -10.48
CA PRO A 360 12.49 -5.86 -11.24
C PRO A 360 12.34 -7.16 -12.04
N ALA A 361 12.93 -7.19 -13.24
CA ALA A 361 12.85 -8.34 -14.14
C ALA A 361 13.54 -9.60 -13.58
N ASN A 362 14.58 -9.42 -12.76
CA ASN A 362 15.34 -10.52 -12.13
C ASN A 362 15.03 -10.58 -10.63
N ASN A 363 14.04 -11.39 -10.26
CA ASN A 363 13.60 -11.60 -8.88
C ASN A 363 14.30 -12.79 -8.19
N ASP A 364 15.59 -13.07 -8.46
CA ASP A 364 16.35 -14.23 -7.95
C ASP A 364 16.55 -14.25 -6.41
N ASN A 365 15.49 -14.12 -5.62
CA ASN A 365 15.51 -14.06 -4.17
C ASN A 365 16.52 -13.02 -3.63
N LYS A 366 16.65 -11.88 -4.32
CA LYS A 366 17.55 -10.78 -3.95
C LYS A 366 16.78 -9.73 -3.14
N PRO A 367 17.45 -9.01 -2.22
CA PRO A 367 16.86 -7.83 -1.59
C PRO A 367 16.36 -6.84 -2.65
N GLN A 368 15.14 -6.34 -2.45
CA GLN A 368 14.46 -5.39 -3.32
C GLN A 368 14.22 -4.09 -2.55
N VAL A 369 14.58 -2.96 -3.16
CA VAL A 369 14.12 -1.65 -2.67
C VAL A 369 12.63 -1.56 -2.94
N ASN A 370 11.83 -1.26 -1.91
CA ASN A 370 10.38 -1.23 -2.01
C ASN A 370 9.77 0.17 -1.89
N TYR A 371 10.61 1.13 -1.53
CA TYR A 371 10.30 2.54 -1.50
C TYR A 371 11.61 3.34 -1.49
N LEU A 372 11.66 4.40 -2.29
CA LEU A 372 12.76 5.34 -2.34
C LEU A 372 12.17 6.75 -2.40
N SER A 373 12.54 7.59 -1.43
CA SER A 373 12.18 9.00 -1.38
C SER A 373 13.43 9.82 -1.58
N THR A 374 13.52 10.49 -2.73
CA THR A 374 14.62 11.38 -3.09
C THR A 374 14.09 12.67 -3.70
N PRO A 375 14.77 13.81 -3.51
CA PRO A 375 14.50 15.02 -4.26
C PRO A 375 14.68 14.77 -5.76
N ARG A 376 13.67 15.15 -6.56
CA ARG A 376 13.66 14.90 -8.02
C ARG A 376 14.47 15.92 -8.82
N SER A 377 14.81 17.05 -8.22
CA SER A 377 15.73 18.04 -8.76
C SER A 377 16.39 18.79 -7.61
N ILE A 378 17.69 19.07 -7.72
CA ILE A 378 18.42 19.87 -6.74
C ILE A 378 18.76 21.20 -7.40
N THR A 379 18.06 22.26 -7.00
CA THR A 379 18.34 23.63 -7.47
C THR A 379 19.12 24.44 -6.44
N SER A 380 19.09 24.03 -5.16
CA SER A 380 19.98 24.46 -4.06
C SER A 380 19.64 23.68 -2.78
N GLY A 381 20.53 23.66 -1.78
CA GLY A 381 20.24 23.14 -0.43
C GLY A 381 20.65 21.70 -0.13
N THR A 382 20.18 21.17 1.02
CA THR A 382 20.53 19.85 1.56
C THR A 382 19.76 18.73 0.86
N PHE A 383 20.48 17.69 0.44
CA PHE A 383 19.94 16.50 -0.19
C PHE A 383 19.61 15.42 0.85
N ASN A 384 18.32 15.13 1.03
CA ASN A 384 17.85 14.10 1.96
C ASN A 384 17.26 12.91 1.19
N MET A 385 17.87 11.74 1.34
CA MET A 385 17.32 10.48 0.80
C MET A 385 16.84 9.59 1.93
N SER A 386 15.75 8.87 1.69
CA SER A 386 15.34 7.75 2.54
C SER A 386 14.79 6.62 1.69
N GLY A 387 14.88 5.39 2.16
CA GLY A 387 14.35 4.24 1.46
C GLY A 387 14.08 3.08 2.41
N SER A 388 13.36 2.10 1.90
CA SER A 388 13.15 0.82 2.57
C SER A 388 13.25 -0.32 1.55
N GLY A 389 13.39 -1.55 2.04
CA GLY A 389 13.47 -2.74 1.19
C GLY A 389 13.07 -4.00 1.92
N PHE A 390 12.92 -5.08 1.17
CA PHE A 390 12.65 -6.43 1.66
C PHE A 390 13.17 -7.47 0.68
N SER A 391 13.31 -8.71 1.12
CA SER A 391 13.64 -9.82 0.22
C SER A 391 12.39 -10.65 -0.06
N LYS A 392 12.15 -10.96 -1.34
CA LYS A 392 11.05 -11.84 -1.79
C LYS A 392 11.45 -13.30 -1.67
#